data_AF-L1Q1E0-F1
#
_entry.id   AF-L1Q1E0-F1
#
_cell.length_a   1.000
_cell.length_b   1.000
_cell.length_c   1.000
_cell.angle_alpha   90.00
_cell.angle_beta   90.00
_cell.angle_gamma   90.00
#
_symmetry.space_group_name_H-M   'P 1'
#
loop_
_entity.id
_entity.type
_entity.pdbx_description
1 polymer ?
#
loop_
_entity_poly.entity_id
_entity_poly.type
_entity_poly.pdbx_seq_one_letter_code
_entity_poly.pdbx_strand_id
1 'polypeptide(L)'
;MAKTTEEMRELLSTELFQKGIKDNHIIVNEMMTMIQYNCKNNTKRRFQNPEEAVQAEAFLKLIYKYNYLPQNISINESVQMGSETKEADILVYNDSNSKILIVVECKEENINERQFQVAVDQAYSYAHASAANYVWVTSGIKDEYFEIVRVAPVERISISDIPQRDGKVKRFKYTKGDVEPEKGTQGDLIQKFKSAHDALGGGGH
;
A
#
# COMPACT_ATOMS: atom_id res chain seq x y z
N MET A 1 -14.72 10.43 0.14
CA MET A 1 -15.77 10.75 -0.88
C MET A 1 -15.32 10.17 -2.21
N ALA A 2 -16.20 9.61 -3.05
CA ALA A 2 -15.79 9.06 -4.35
C ALA A 2 -15.00 10.08 -5.19
N LYS A 3 -13.96 9.63 -5.91
CA LYS A 3 -13.20 10.50 -6.81
C LYS A 3 -14.08 10.97 -7.96
N THR A 4 -13.96 12.24 -8.32
CA THR A 4 -14.63 12.89 -9.46
C THR A 4 -14.09 12.37 -10.78
N THR A 5 -14.83 12.58 -11.87
CA THR A 5 -14.40 12.12 -13.20
C THR A 5 -13.12 12.84 -13.64
N GLU A 6 -12.98 14.12 -13.29
CA GLU A 6 -11.80 14.93 -13.55
C GLU A 6 -10.56 14.37 -12.83
N GLU A 7 -10.67 14.05 -11.53
CA GLU A 7 -9.57 13.44 -10.75
C GLU A 7 -9.16 12.08 -11.34
N MET A 8 -10.12 11.27 -11.81
CA MET A 8 -9.81 9.99 -12.45
C MET A 8 -9.11 10.16 -13.80
N ARG A 9 -9.49 11.16 -14.60
CA ARG A 9 -8.82 11.47 -15.87
C ARG A 9 -7.39 11.94 -15.63
N GLU A 10 -7.18 12.78 -14.62
CA GLU A 10 -5.84 13.24 -14.24
C GLU A 10 -4.98 12.05 -13.82
N LEU A 11 -5.47 11.19 -12.92
CA LEU A 11 -4.77 9.98 -12.48
C LEU A 11 -4.38 9.08 -13.67
N LEU A 12 -5.33 8.82 -14.57
CA LEU A 12 -5.10 7.99 -15.74
C LEU A 12 -4.13 8.63 -16.73
N SER A 13 -3.97 9.96 -16.74
CA SER A 13 -3.00 10.65 -17.59
C SER A 13 -1.54 10.55 -17.10
N THR A 14 -1.33 10.10 -15.86
CA THR A 14 0.02 9.92 -15.30
C THR A 14 0.82 8.85 -16.05
N GLU A 15 2.15 9.02 -16.12
CA GLU A 15 3.04 8.08 -16.82
C GLU A 15 2.88 6.64 -16.32
N LEU A 16 2.72 6.46 -15.01
CA LEU A 16 2.56 5.16 -14.38
C LEU A 16 1.31 4.42 -14.87
N PHE A 17 0.14 5.11 -14.86
CA PHE A 17 -1.12 4.53 -15.30
C PHE A 17 -1.16 4.33 -16.81
N GLN A 18 -0.67 5.28 -17.60
CA GLN A 18 -0.56 5.13 -19.06
C GLN A 18 0.28 3.90 -19.41
N LYS A 19 1.42 3.70 -18.72
CA LYS A 19 2.24 2.50 -18.89
C LYS A 19 1.50 1.23 -18.44
N GLY A 20 0.82 1.27 -17.29
CA GLY A 20 -0.01 0.17 -16.79
C GLY A 20 -1.08 -0.30 -17.77
N ILE A 21 -1.75 0.63 -18.44
CA ILE A 21 -2.77 0.36 -19.47
C ILE A 21 -2.10 -0.18 -20.74
N LYS A 22 -1.03 0.47 -21.21
CA LYS A 22 -0.30 0.07 -22.42
C LYS A 22 0.27 -1.35 -22.32
N ASP A 23 0.86 -1.70 -21.18
CA ASP A 23 1.45 -3.02 -20.93
C ASP A 23 0.38 -4.05 -20.50
N ASN A 24 -0.90 -3.66 -20.49
CA ASN A 24 -2.04 -4.49 -20.16
C ASN A 24 -1.94 -5.11 -18.75
N HIS A 25 -1.45 -4.35 -17.77
CA HIS A 25 -1.48 -4.73 -16.35
C HIS A 25 -2.78 -4.30 -15.68
N ILE A 26 -3.37 -3.20 -16.15
CA ILE A 26 -4.70 -2.73 -15.76
C ILE A 26 -5.53 -2.42 -16.99
N ILE A 27 -6.85 -2.60 -16.87
CA ILE A 27 -7.83 -2.21 -17.88
C ILE A 27 -8.91 -1.39 -17.18
N VAL A 28 -9.12 -0.15 -17.63
CA VAL A 28 -10.17 0.73 -17.12
C VAL A 28 -11.23 0.89 -18.19
N ASN A 29 -12.50 0.77 -17.83
CA ASN A 29 -13.58 0.96 -18.80
C ASN A 29 -13.73 2.43 -19.21
N GLU A 30 -14.40 2.68 -20.34
CA GLU A 30 -14.56 4.04 -20.90
C GLU A 30 -15.21 5.03 -19.92
N MET A 31 -16.14 4.54 -19.08
CA MET A 31 -16.81 5.34 -18.06
C MET A 31 -15.97 5.58 -16.79
N MET A 32 -14.77 4.99 -16.69
CA MET A 32 -13.89 5.06 -15.52
C MET A 32 -14.56 4.60 -14.21
N THR A 33 -15.54 3.73 -14.30
CA THR A 33 -16.27 3.18 -13.15
C THR A 33 -15.68 1.88 -12.64
N MET A 34 -14.98 1.13 -13.51
CA MET A 34 -14.44 -0.19 -13.22
C MET A 34 -12.99 -0.29 -13.68
N ILE A 35 -12.19 -0.97 -12.85
CA ILE A 35 -10.82 -1.37 -13.15
C ILE A 35 -10.71 -2.90 -13.07
N GLN A 36 -10.01 -3.50 -14.02
CA GLN A 36 -9.59 -4.89 -14.02
C GLN A 36 -8.08 -4.95 -13.85
N TYR A 37 -7.62 -5.82 -12.97
CA TYR A 37 -6.20 -6.11 -12.75
C TYR A 37 -5.84 -7.42 -13.46
N ASN A 38 -4.83 -7.38 -14.32
CA ASN A 38 -4.29 -8.58 -14.94
C ASN A 38 -3.17 -9.13 -14.06
N CYS A 39 -3.60 -9.69 -12.93
CA CYS A 39 -2.76 -10.21 -11.84
C CYS A 39 -3.11 -11.68 -11.56
N LYS A 40 -2.52 -12.27 -10.51
CA LYS A 40 -2.70 -13.69 -10.15
C LYS A 40 -4.16 -14.14 -10.12
N ASN A 41 -5.06 -13.32 -9.56
CA ASN A 41 -6.49 -13.64 -9.40
C ASN A 41 -7.44 -12.88 -10.35
N ASN A 42 -6.92 -12.09 -11.29
CA ASN A 42 -7.69 -11.39 -12.33
C ASN A 42 -8.90 -10.57 -11.82
N THR A 43 -8.70 -9.82 -10.73
CA THR A 43 -9.80 -9.13 -10.02
C THR A 43 -10.36 -7.93 -10.80
N LYS A 44 -11.66 -7.67 -10.62
CA LYS A 44 -12.35 -6.44 -11.08
C LYS A 44 -12.94 -5.68 -9.91
N ARG A 45 -12.74 -4.36 -9.87
CA ARG A 45 -13.19 -3.49 -8.76
C ARG A 45 -13.81 -2.19 -9.26
N ARG A 46 -14.58 -1.55 -8.37
CA ARG A 46 -15.15 -0.21 -8.59
C ARG A 46 -14.04 0.83 -8.44
N PHE A 47 -13.69 1.49 -9.54
CA PHE A 47 -12.51 2.35 -9.60
C PHE A 47 -12.73 3.74 -8.95
N GLN A 48 -13.98 4.16 -8.78
CA GLN A 48 -14.32 5.44 -8.16
C GLN A 48 -14.15 5.46 -6.63
N ASN A 49 -13.89 4.31 -6.01
CA ASN A 49 -13.50 4.25 -4.60
C ASN A 49 -12.12 4.92 -4.44
N PRO A 50 -11.96 5.94 -3.58
CA PRO A 50 -10.68 6.62 -3.41
C PRO A 50 -9.53 5.69 -3.02
N GLU A 51 -9.82 4.65 -2.22
CA GLU A 51 -8.83 3.64 -1.83
C GLU A 51 -8.38 2.80 -3.03
N GLU A 52 -9.27 2.58 -4.01
CA GLU A 52 -8.97 1.77 -5.20
C GLU A 52 -7.98 2.47 -6.13
N ALA A 53 -8.00 3.81 -6.19
CA ALA A 53 -6.99 4.57 -6.93
C ALA A 53 -5.58 4.38 -6.33
N VAL A 54 -5.47 4.42 -5.00
CA VAL A 54 -4.23 4.17 -4.27
C VAL A 54 -3.78 2.72 -4.43
N GLN A 55 -4.72 1.77 -4.36
CA GLN A 55 -4.45 0.35 -4.60
C GLN A 55 -3.92 0.09 -6.02
N ALA A 56 -4.51 0.73 -7.04
CA ALA A 56 -4.04 0.62 -8.41
C ALA A 56 -2.63 1.20 -8.60
N GLU A 57 -2.35 2.34 -7.97
CA GLU A 57 -1.01 2.92 -7.97
C GLU A 57 0.01 1.99 -7.28
N ALA A 58 -0.34 1.43 -6.12
CA ALA A 58 0.50 0.49 -5.39
C ALA A 58 0.78 -0.78 -6.20
N PHE A 59 -0.24 -1.35 -6.86
CA PHE A 59 -0.09 -2.47 -7.77
C PHE A 59 0.90 -2.18 -8.92
N LEU A 60 0.80 -1.02 -9.57
CA LEU A 60 1.72 -0.65 -10.65
C LEU A 60 3.13 -0.37 -10.13
N LYS A 61 3.29 0.22 -8.94
CA LYS A 61 4.60 0.39 -8.27
C LYS A 61 5.24 -0.97 -7.98
N LEU A 62 4.49 -1.95 -7.47
CA LEU A 62 4.99 -3.32 -7.24
C LEU A 62 5.61 -3.92 -8.50
N ILE A 63 4.99 -3.68 -9.65
CA ILE A 63 5.47 -4.19 -10.94
C ILE A 63 6.68 -3.40 -11.43
N TYR A 64 6.58 -2.08 -11.52
CA TYR A 64 7.58 -1.27 -12.24
C TYR A 64 8.73 -0.73 -11.37
N LYS A 65 8.48 -0.47 -10.08
CA LYS A 65 9.50 0.00 -9.13
C LYS A 65 10.15 -1.18 -8.41
N TYR A 66 9.35 -2.17 -8.02
CA TYR A 66 9.81 -3.30 -7.19
C TYR A 66 10.04 -4.60 -7.98
N ASN A 67 9.72 -4.62 -9.28
CA ASN A 67 9.98 -5.72 -10.20
C ASN A 67 9.26 -7.04 -9.86
N TYR A 68 8.15 -6.98 -9.11
CA TYR A 68 7.30 -8.15 -8.87
C TYR A 68 6.49 -8.50 -10.12
N LEU A 69 6.37 -9.79 -10.44
CA LEU A 69 5.51 -10.19 -11.57
C LEU A 69 4.04 -10.00 -11.18
N PRO A 70 3.18 -9.53 -12.12
CA PRO A 70 1.75 -9.48 -11.89
C PRO A 70 1.15 -10.84 -11.46
N GLN A 71 1.75 -11.95 -11.92
CA GLN A 71 1.32 -13.32 -11.59
C GLN A 71 1.73 -13.78 -10.17
N ASN A 72 2.51 -12.98 -9.46
CA ASN A 72 2.81 -13.15 -8.04
C ASN A 72 2.10 -12.12 -7.17
N ILE A 73 1.20 -11.31 -7.73
CA ILE A 73 0.46 -10.31 -6.98
C ILE A 73 -1.02 -10.65 -7.07
N SER A 74 -1.71 -10.69 -5.93
CA SER A 74 -3.17 -10.80 -5.86
C SER A 74 -3.76 -9.49 -5.35
N ILE A 75 -4.95 -9.17 -5.85
CA ILE A 75 -5.72 -8.00 -5.45
C ILE A 75 -7.02 -8.46 -4.77
N ASN A 76 -7.33 -7.92 -3.60
CA ASN A 76 -8.53 -8.23 -2.82
C ASN A 76 -8.70 -9.74 -2.60
N GLU A 77 -7.64 -10.40 -2.13
CA GLU A 77 -7.65 -11.85 -1.84
C GLU A 77 -7.98 -12.12 -0.38
N SER A 78 -8.80 -13.15 -0.15
CA SER A 78 -9.22 -13.58 1.18
C SER A 78 -8.07 -14.15 2.01
N VAL A 79 -7.96 -13.70 3.26
CA VAL A 79 -7.03 -14.16 4.28
C VAL A 79 -7.82 -14.71 5.47
N GLN A 80 -7.44 -15.90 5.94
CA GLN A 80 -8.04 -16.50 7.13
C GLN A 80 -7.47 -15.87 8.41
N MET A 81 -8.35 -15.31 9.23
CA MET A 81 -8.06 -14.62 10.49
C MET A 81 -8.74 -15.36 11.65
N GLY A 82 -8.13 -16.46 12.10
CA GLY A 82 -8.75 -17.35 13.08
C GLY A 82 -9.99 -18.02 12.51
N SER A 83 -11.17 -17.73 13.06
CA SER A 83 -12.47 -18.21 12.54
C SER A 83 -13.07 -17.28 11.48
N GLU A 84 -12.59 -16.05 11.34
CA GLU A 84 -13.09 -15.09 10.36
C GLU A 84 -12.27 -15.13 9.07
N THR A 85 -12.88 -14.70 7.97
CA THR A 85 -12.19 -14.44 6.71
C THR A 85 -12.29 -12.95 6.41
N LYS A 86 -11.16 -12.32 6.08
CA LYS A 86 -11.08 -10.91 5.69
C LYS A 86 -10.43 -10.79 4.31
N GLU A 87 -10.68 -9.69 3.62
CA GLU A 87 -10.06 -9.39 2.32
C GLU A 87 -8.83 -8.51 2.58
N ALA A 88 -7.67 -8.91 2.07
CA ALA A 88 -6.46 -8.08 2.06
C ALA A 88 -6.36 -7.36 0.71
N ASP A 89 -6.01 -6.08 0.73
CA ASP A 89 -5.97 -5.22 -0.46
C ASP A 89 -5.01 -5.77 -1.51
N ILE A 90 -3.73 -5.99 -1.13
CA ILE A 90 -2.74 -6.60 -2.01
C ILE A 90 -1.92 -7.64 -1.24
N LEU A 91 -1.76 -8.82 -1.85
CA LEU A 91 -0.83 -9.84 -1.39
C LEU A 91 0.24 -10.07 -2.46
N VAL A 92 1.50 -9.97 -2.08
CA VAL A 92 2.63 -10.29 -2.96
C VAL A 92 3.22 -11.62 -2.52
N TYR A 93 3.32 -12.55 -3.45
CA TYR A 93 3.84 -13.89 -3.25
C TYR A 93 5.30 -14.01 -3.70
N ASN A 94 5.97 -15.05 -3.23
CA ASN A 94 7.24 -15.49 -3.79
C ASN A 94 7.06 -16.06 -5.20
N ASP A 95 8.17 -16.28 -5.89
CA ASP A 95 8.19 -16.73 -7.29
C ASP A 95 7.36 -18.00 -7.53
N SER A 96 7.42 -18.96 -6.60
CA SER A 96 6.67 -20.22 -6.67
C SER A 96 5.20 -20.08 -6.27
N ASN A 97 4.72 -18.88 -5.94
CA ASN A 97 3.35 -18.61 -5.46
C ASN A 97 2.95 -19.38 -4.20
N SER A 98 3.91 -19.94 -3.46
CA SER A 98 3.69 -20.82 -2.32
C SER A 98 3.70 -20.10 -0.98
N LYS A 99 4.16 -18.84 -0.94
CA LYS A 99 4.26 -18.05 0.29
C LYS A 99 3.98 -16.57 0.01
N ILE A 100 3.21 -15.93 0.88
CA ILE A 100 3.04 -14.47 0.90
C ILE A 100 4.32 -13.84 1.48
N LEU A 101 4.91 -12.90 0.75
CA LEU A 101 6.07 -12.12 1.15
C LEU A 101 5.68 -10.78 1.73
N ILE A 102 4.76 -10.07 1.07
CA ILE A 102 4.36 -8.71 1.43
C ILE A 102 2.84 -8.65 1.54
N VAL A 103 2.35 -8.01 2.59
CA VAL A 103 0.96 -7.53 2.69
C VAL A 103 0.98 -6.03 2.45
N VAL A 104 0.13 -5.54 1.55
CA VAL A 104 -0.10 -4.10 1.35
C VAL A 104 -1.51 -3.74 1.77
N GLU A 105 -1.64 -2.66 2.53
CA GLU A 105 -2.93 -2.07 2.93
C GLU A 105 -3.01 -0.64 2.39
N CYS A 106 -4.09 -0.33 1.68
CA CYS A 106 -4.27 0.92 0.95
C CYS A 106 -5.42 1.73 1.55
N LYS A 107 -5.18 3.02 1.79
CA LYS A 107 -6.18 3.95 2.34
C LYS A 107 -6.33 5.17 1.45
N GLU A 108 -7.43 5.91 1.62
CA GLU A 108 -7.64 7.14 0.85
C GLU A 108 -6.64 8.22 1.26
N GLU A 109 -6.26 9.07 0.30
CA GLU A 109 -5.23 10.12 0.47
C GLU A 109 -5.47 11.03 1.69
N ASN A 110 -6.74 11.33 2.00
CA ASN A 110 -7.13 12.24 3.08
C ASN A 110 -7.34 11.56 4.44
N ILE A 111 -6.88 10.32 4.61
CA ILE A 111 -6.96 9.60 5.89
C ILE A 111 -6.24 10.35 7.02
N ASN A 112 -6.84 10.37 8.22
CA ASN A 112 -6.19 10.95 9.40
C ASN A 112 -5.20 9.96 10.04
N GLU A 113 -4.29 10.49 10.88
CA GLU A 113 -3.22 9.70 11.49
C GLU A 113 -3.75 8.52 12.34
N ARG A 114 -4.84 8.73 13.07
CA ARG A 114 -5.43 7.67 13.90
C ARG A 114 -5.94 6.50 13.05
N GLN A 115 -6.66 6.79 11.98
CA GLN A 115 -7.15 5.77 11.06
C GLN A 115 -6.00 5.10 10.29
N PHE A 116 -4.95 5.85 9.97
CA PHE A 116 -3.74 5.29 9.36
C PHE A 116 -3.07 4.26 10.28
N GLN A 117 -2.95 4.56 11.59
CA GLN A 117 -2.40 3.60 12.55
C GLN A 117 -3.30 2.36 12.73
N VAL A 118 -4.62 2.49 12.60
CA VAL A 118 -5.52 1.32 12.58
C VAL A 118 -5.26 0.44 11.35
N ALA A 119 -5.04 1.03 10.17
CA ALA A 119 -4.68 0.30 8.96
C ALA A 119 -3.32 -0.42 9.11
N VAL A 120 -2.38 0.21 9.79
CA VAL A 120 -1.09 -0.39 10.17
C VAL A 120 -1.25 -1.63 11.05
N ASP A 121 -2.11 -1.58 12.08
CA ASP A 121 -2.38 -2.74 12.95
C ASP A 121 -3.13 -3.87 12.19
N GLN A 122 -4.02 -3.49 11.27
CA GLN A 122 -4.73 -4.42 10.40
C GLN A 122 -3.76 -5.17 9.46
N ALA A 123 -2.90 -4.43 8.76
CA ALA A 123 -1.90 -5.00 7.85
C ALA A 123 -0.93 -5.93 8.60
N TYR A 124 -0.53 -5.55 9.82
CA TYR A 124 0.29 -6.41 10.69
C TYR A 124 -0.43 -7.71 11.07
N SER A 125 -1.72 -7.63 11.41
CA SER A 125 -2.54 -8.81 11.74
C SER A 125 -2.61 -9.78 10.56
N TYR A 126 -2.84 -9.28 9.35
CA TYR A 126 -2.84 -10.09 8.13
C TYR A 126 -1.47 -10.69 7.84
N ALA A 127 -0.39 -9.92 7.99
CA ALA A 127 0.98 -10.41 7.81
C ALA A 127 1.33 -11.49 8.83
N HIS A 128 0.91 -11.34 10.08
CA HIS A 128 1.12 -12.34 11.12
C HIS A 128 0.43 -13.66 10.76
N ALA A 129 -0.86 -13.62 10.42
CA ALA A 129 -1.66 -14.79 10.06
C ALA A 129 -1.17 -15.51 8.80
N SER A 130 -0.69 -14.76 7.80
CA SER A 130 -0.21 -15.29 6.51
C SER A 130 1.27 -15.70 6.49
N ALA A 131 1.96 -15.60 7.62
CA ALA A 131 3.40 -15.82 7.69
C ALA A 131 4.26 -14.88 6.78
N ALA A 132 3.74 -13.70 6.41
CA ALA A 132 4.44 -12.73 5.57
C ALA A 132 5.70 -12.14 6.22
N ASN A 133 6.60 -11.64 5.39
CA ASN A 133 7.88 -11.07 5.80
C ASN A 133 7.86 -9.54 5.90
N TYR A 134 6.99 -8.89 5.15
CA TYR A 134 6.95 -7.44 5.04
C TYR A 134 5.52 -6.91 5.04
N VAL A 135 5.38 -5.67 5.47
CA VAL A 135 4.14 -4.89 5.41
C VAL A 135 4.44 -3.56 4.74
N TRP A 136 3.52 -3.12 3.88
CA TRP A 136 3.47 -1.77 3.34
C TRP A 136 2.08 -1.20 3.59
N VAL A 137 1.98 -0.05 4.26
CA VAL A 137 0.70 0.68 4.37
C VAL A 137 0.84 2.01 3.67
N THR A 138 -0.12 2.35 2.81
CA THR A 138 -0.03 3.55 1.97
C THR A 138 -1.36 4.29 1.85
N SER A 139 -1.28 5.62 1.82
CA SER A 139 -2.38 6.48 1.36
C SER A 139 -2.11 7.09 -0.02
N GLY A 140 -1.04 6.67 -0.71
CA GLY A 140 -0.51 7.34 -1.90
C GLY A 140 0.33 8.60 -1.58
N ILE A 141 0.08 9.24 -0.43
CA ILE A 141 0.86 10.38 0.09
C ILE A 141 1.82 9.92 1.19
N LYS A 142 1.32 9.15 2.15
CA LYS A 142 2.12 8.63 3.27
C LYS A 142 2.32 7.13 3.08
N ASP A 143 3.56 6.70 3.27
CA ASP A 143 3.95 5.29 3.28
C ASP A 143 4.59 4.92 4.63
N GLU A 144 4.22 3.76 5.16
CA GLU A 144 4.94 3.10 6.25
C GLU A 144 5.29 1.66 5.87
N TYR A 145 6.53 1.25 6.16
CA TYR A 145 7.08 -0.04 5.77
C TYR A 145 7.64 -0.78 6.98
N PHE A 146 7.41 -2.10 7.02
CA PHE A 146 7.89 -2.93 8.10
C PHE A 146 8.44 -4.26 7.64
N GLU A 147 9.47 -4.74 8.33
CA GLU A 147 9.94 -6.12 8.30
C GLU A 147 9.42 -6.85 9.54
N ILE A 148 8.88 -8.06 9.34
CA ILE A 148 8.39 -8.92 10.41
C ILE A 148 9.44 -9.97 10.72
N VAL A 149 10.11 -9.81 11.87
CA VAL A 149 11.12 -10.76 12.36
C VAL A 149 10.43 -11.81 13.22
N ARG A 150 10.46 -13.07 12.76
CA ARG A 150 9.78 -14.20 13.40
C ARG A 150 10.66 -14.99 14.36
N VAL A 151 11.79 -14.42 14.79
CA VAL A 151 12.59 -14.94 15.90
C VAL A 151 11.95 -14.44 17.18
N ALA A 152 11.66 -15.30 18.15
CA ALA A 152 10.97 -14.90 19.37
C ALA A 152 11.79 -13.86 20.18
N PRO A 153 11.18 -12.76 20.66
CA PRO A 153 9.78 -12.35 20.43
C PRO A 153 9.54 -11.83 19.01
N VAL A 154 8.36 -12.12 18.42
CA VAL A 154 8.02 -11.60 17.09
C VAL A 154 8.02 -10.07 17.13
N GLU A 155 8.85 -9.46 16.29
CA GLU A 155 9.05 -8.01 16.24
C GLU A 155 8.69 -7.46 14.85
N ARG A 156 8.09 -6.28 14.86
CA ARG A 156 7.88 -5.44 13.67
C ARG A 156 8.93 -4.34 13.68
N ILE A 157 9.80 -4.34 12.69
CA ILE A 157 10.90 -3.37 12.55
C ILE A 157 10.55 -2.40 11.42
N SER A 158 10.55 -1.10 11.71
CA SER A 158 10.42 -0.07 10.67
C SER A 158 11.60 -0.12 9.70
N ILE A 159 11.29 -0.12 8.39
CA ILE A 159 12.29 -0.10 7.32
C ILE A 159 12.04 1.10 6.39
N SER A 160 13.00 1.40 5.51
CA SER A 160 12.88 2.56 4.61
C SER A 160 11.97 2.32 3.42
N ASP A 161 11.93 1.08 2.94
CA ASP A 161 11.14 0.65 1.80
C ASP A 161 11.04 -0.88 1.81
N ILE A 162 10.04 -1.45 1.13
CA ILE A 162 9.98 -2.90 0.88
C ILE A 162 11.12 -3.35 -0.06
N PRO A 163 11.53 -4.63 0.00
CA PRO A 163 12.51 -5.15 -0.95
C PRO A 163 11.98 -5.09 -2.38
N GLN A 164 12.90 -4.87 -3.33
CA GLN A 164 12.66 -5.30 -4.71
C GLN A 164 12.69 -6.82 -4.77
N ARG A 165 12.03 -7.42 -5.76
CA ARG A 165 11.95 -8.88 -5.95
C ARG A 165 13.29 -9.61 -5.80
N ASP A 166 14.36 -9.05 -6.38
CA ASP A 166 15.73 -9.59 -6.33
C ASP A 166 16.68 -8.75 -5.44
N GLY A 167 16.12 -7.84 -4.63
CA GLY A 167 16.86 -6.84 -3.87
C GLY A 167 17.09 -7.22 -2.40
N LYS A 168 18.05 -6.53 -1.76
CA LYS A 168 18.27 -6.59 -0.31
C LYS A 168 17.56 -5.41 0.38
N VAL A 169 16.99 -5.64 1.57
CA VAL A 169 16.31 -4.60 2.37
C VAL A 169 17.32 -3.70 3.09
N LYS A 170 17.07 -2.38 3.07
CA LYS A 170 17.77 -1.42 3.93
C LYS A 170 16.96 -1.20 5.22
N ARG A 171 17.50 -1.66 6.35
CA ARG A 171 16.92 -1.39 7.68
C ARG A 171 17.37 -0.02 8.18
N PHE A 172 16.47 0.76 8.77
CA PHE A 172 16.88 1.86 9.62
C PHE A 172 17.36 1.28 10.96
N LYS A 173 18.63 1.48 11.30
CA LYS A 173 19.00 1.57 12.72
C LYS A 173 18.68 3.00 13.12
N TYR A 174 17.60 3.22 13.87
CA TYR A 174 17.46 4.47 14.62
C TYR A 174 18.60 4.55 15.63
N THR A 175 19.70 5.20 15.26
CA THR A 175 20.56 5.89 16.23
C THR A 175 19.95 7.27 16.40
N LYS A 176 19.56 7.59 17.63
CA LYS A 176 19.01 8.91 17.97
C LYS A 176 20.12 9.95 17.74
N GLY A 177 20.06 10.66 16.62
CA GLY A 177 21.02 11.70 16.20
C GLY A 177 21.48 11.50 14.76
N ASP A 178 21.35 12.54 13.95
CA ASP A 178 22.04 12.75 12.66
C ASP A 178 21.47 12.11 11.38
N VAL A 179 20.19 12.32 11.07
CA VAL A 179 19.74 12.30 9.67
C VAL A 179 18.81 13.48 9.41
N GLU A 180 19.22 14.41 8.53
CA GLU A 180 18.31 15.42 7.99
C GLU A 180 17.16 14.74 7.24
N PRO A 181 15.90 15.15 7.44
CA PRO A 181 14.78 14.53 6.74
C PRO A 181 14.92 14.70 5.23
N GLU A 182 14.68 13.63 4.47
CA GLU A 182 14.51 13.72 3.02
C GLU A 182 13.46 14.79 2.68
N LYS A 183 13.69 15.52 1.57
CA LYS A 183 12.78 16.56 1.08
C LYS A 183 11.41 15.94 0.79
N GLY A 184 10.48 16.10 1.71
CA GLY A 184 9.11 15.65 1.55
C GLY A 184 8.40 16.34 0.39
N THR A 185 7.41 15.66 -0.17
CA THR A 185 6.55 16.23 -1.21
C THR A 185 5.66 17.33 -0.64
N GLN A 186 5.06 18.16 -1.51
CA GLN A 186 4.08 19.16 -1.07
C GLN A 186 2.88 18.49 -0.34
N GLY A 187 2.52 17.27 -0.74
CA GLY A 187 1.52 16.45 -0.06
C GLY A 187 1.92 16.11 1.38
N ASP A 188 3.17 15.68 1.58
CA ASP A 188 3.71 15.35 2.91
C ASP A 188 3.66 16.56 3.85
N LEU A 189 3.96 17.75 3.31
CA LEU A 189 3.91 19.00 4.07
C LEU A 189 2.47 19.30 4.50
N ILE A 190 1.51 19.25 3.57
CA ILE A 190 0.10 19.51 3.85
C ILE A 190 -0.44 18.52 4.90
N GLN A 191 -0.08 17.24 4.80
CA GLN A 191 -0.51 16.24 5.76
C GLN A 191 0.14 16.45 7.13
N LYS A 192 1.45 16.74 7.20
CA LYS A 192 2.13 17.10 8.46
C LYS A 192 1.47 18.31 9.14
N PHE A 193 1.08 19.32 8.36
CA PHE A 193 0.34 20.47 8.88
C PHE A 193 -1.05 20.10 9.42
N LYS A 194 -1.82 19.27 8.71
CA LYS A 194 -3.12 18.76 9.19
C LYS A 194 -2.97 17.94 10.47
N SER A 195 -2.04 16.99 10.51
CA SER A 195 -1.77 16.15 11.68
C SER A 195 -1.37 16.97 12.90
N ALA A 196 -0.50 17.99 12.73
CA ALA A 196 -0.12 18.89 13.81
C ALA A 196 -1.32 19.72 14.31
N HIS A 197 -2.18 20.17 13.39
CA HIS A 197 -3.38 20.93 13.74
C HIS A 197 -4.39 20.07 14.53
N ASP A 198 -4.68 18.84 14.08
CA ASP A 198 -5.62 17.92 14.74
C ASP A 198 -5.11 17.51 16.13
N ALA A 199 -3.80 17.29 16.28
CA ALA A 199 -3.19 16.97 17.58
C ALA A 199 -3.30 18.13 18.58
N LEU A 200 -3.26 19.39 18.11
CA LEU A 200 -3.43 20.58 18.96
C LEU A 200 -4.91 20.87 19.27
N GLY A 201 -5.83 20.51 18.37
CA GLY A 201 -7.27 20.71 18.55
C GLY A 201 -7.96 19.71 19.48
N GLY A 202 -7.38 18.52 19.69
CA GLY A 202 -7.96 17.46 20.55
C GLY A 202 -7.69 17.60 22.05
N GLY A 203 -6.95 18.62 22.49
CA GLY A 203 -6.52 18.79 23.89
C GLY A 203 -7.45 19.60 24.79
N GLY A 204 -8.63 20.01 24.30
CA GLY A 204 -9.58 20.79 25.09
C GLY A 204 -10.96 20.19 25.05
N HIS A 205 -11.26 19.24 25.93
CA HIS A 205 -12.54 19.01 26.63
C HIS A 205 -12.25 18.20 27.90
#